data_AF-A0A2D3VW43-F1
#
_entry.id   AF-A0A2D3VW43-F1
#
_cell.length_a   1.000
_cell.length_b   1.000
_cell.length_c   1.000
_cell.angle_alpha   90.00
_cell.angle_beta   90.00
_cell.angle_gamma   90.00
#
_symmetry.space_group_name_H-M   'P 1'
#
loop_
_entity.id
_entity.type
_entity.pdbx_description
1 polymer ?
#
loop_
_entity_poly.entity_id
_entity_poly.type
_entity_poly.pdbx_seq_one_letter_code
_entity_poly.pdbx_strand_id
1 'polypeptide(L)' 'MALIDDIKEVVVEQLSVSADEVKEDSKFVEDLGADSLDVVELVMALEEKFDIEIPD' A
#
# COMPACT_ATOMS: atom_id res chain seq x y z
N MET A 1 -13.90 10.97 -3.22
CA MET A 1 -12.99 10.02 -2.56
C MET A 1 -11.68 10.76 -2.33
N ALA A 2 -11.08 10.66 -1.14
CA ALA A 2 -9.72 11.16 -0.96
C ALA A 2 -8.74 10.13 -1.53
N LEU A 3 -7.67 10.57 -2.19
CA LEU A 3 -6.63 9.70 -2.76
C LEU A 3 -6.08 8.70 -1.73
N ILE A 4 -5.99 9.13 -0.47
CA ILE A 4 -5.54 8.31 0.66
C ILE A 4 -6.48 7.13 0.93
N ASP A 5 -7.80 7.30 0.77
CA ASP A 5 -8.75 6.21 1.02
C ASP A 5 -8.56 5.10 -0.02
N ASP A 6 -8.36 5.47 -1.29
CA ASP A 6 -8.13 4.52 -2.39
C ASP A 6 -6.80 3.78 -2.25
N ILE A 7 -5.76 4.45 -1.73
CA ILE A 7 -4.47 3.83 -1.42
C ILE A 7 -4.62 2.86 -0.24
N LYS A 8 -5.31 3.29 0.83
CA LYS A 8 -5.54 2.44 2.01
C LYS A 8 -6.28 1.17 1.65
N GLU A 9 -7.30 1.22 0.80
CA GLU A 9 -8.00 0.02 0.33
C GLU A 9 -7.04 -0.96 -0.35
N VAL A 10 -6.17 -0.49 -1.25
CA VAL A 10 -5.19 -1.35 -1.93
C VAL A 10 -4.22 -1.99 -0.94
N VAL A 11 -3.74 -1.21 0.03
CA VAL A 11 -2.81 -1.68 1.05
C VAL A 11 -3.46 -2.74 1.95
N VAL A 12 -4.70 -2.52 2.35
CA VAL A 12 -5.50 -3.44 3.18
C VAL A 12 -5.78 -4.75 2.44
N GLU A 13 -6.13 -4.68 1.16
CA GLU A 13 -6.37 -5.86 0.33
C GLU A 13 -5.08 -6.64 0.05
N GLN A 14 -4.01 -5.95 -0.35
CA GLN A 14 -2.75 -6.58 -0.75
C GLN A 14 -2.01 -7.19 0.44
N LEU A 15 -1.91 -6.46 1.55
CA LEU A 15 -1.20 -6.92 2.74
C LEU A 15 -2.09 -7.72 3.71
N SER A 16 -3.40 -7.82 3.45
CA SER A 16 -4.36 -8.48 4.34
C SER A 16 -4.33 -7.95 5.78
N VAL A 17 -4.07 -6.65 5.95
CA VAL A 17 -4.00 -5.94 7.24
C VAL A 17 -5.27 -5.15 7.50
N SER A 18 -5.52 -4.72 8.74
CA SER A 18 -6.70 -3.90 9.02
C SER A 18 -6.50 -2.44 8.58
N ALA A 19 -7.55 -1.79 8.06
CA ALA A 19 -7.51 -0.37 7.70
C ALA A 19 -7.12 0.55 8.87
N ASP A 20 -7.41 0.10 10.10
CA ASP A 20 -7.04 0.79 11.34
C ASP A 20 -5.53 0.72 11.64
N GLU A 21 -4.82 -0.26 11.10
CA GLU A 21 -3.36 -0.41 11.22
C GLU A 21 -2.62 0.43 10.18
N VAL A 22 -3.28 0.76 9.06
CA VAL A 22 -2.73 1.59 7.98
C VAL A 22 -2.91 3.07 8.31
N LYS A 23 -1.85 3.67 8.85
CA LYS A 23 -1.73 5.11 9.10
C LYS A 23 -0.85 5.77 8.04
N GLU A 24 -0.96 7.09 7.91
CA GLU A 24 -0.16 7.88 6.97
C GLU A 24 1.34 7.81 7.27
N ASP A 25 1.69 7.53 8.53
CA ASP A 25 3.05 7.38 9.05
C ASP A 25 3.47 5.92 9.26
N SER A 26 2.58 4.95 8.97
CA SER A 26 2.91 3.52 9.10
C SER A 26 3.98 3.12 8.08
N LYS A 27 4.93 2.31 8.54
CA LYS A 27 5.93 1.67 7.67
C LYS A 27 5.43 0.31 7.21
N PHE A 28 5.42 0.09 5.90
CA PHE A 28 4.98 -1.19 5.31
C PHE A 28 5.71 -2.41 5.91
N VAL A 29 7.03 -2.34 6.06
CA VAL A 29 7.82 -3.47 6.57
C VAL A 29 7.78 -3.57 8.10
N GLU A 30 7.96 -2.46 8.82
CA GLU A 30 8.08 -2.49 10.29
C GLU A 30 6.73 -2.58 11.01
N ASP A 31 5.69 -1.91 10.49
CA ASP A 31 4.38 -1.82 11.15
C ASP A 31 3.34 -2.77 10.54
N LEU A 32 3.35 -2.95 9.22
CA LEU A 32 2.39 -3.81 8.51
C LEU A 32 2.94 -5.22 8.24
N GLY A 33 4.21 -5.47 8.54
CA GLY A 33 4.85 -6.78 8.38
C GLY A 33 5.01 -7.21 6.92
N ALA A 34 4.92 -6.27 5.97
CA ALA A 34 5.16 -6.53 4.56
C ALA A 34 6.61 -6.94 4.34
N ASP A 35 6.85 -7.94 3.51
CA ASP A 35 8.20 -8.26 3.06
C ASP A 35 8.62 -7.38 1.87
N SER A 36 9.87 -7.55 1.41
CA SER A 36 10.38 -6.77 0.27
C SER A 36 9.64 -7.07 -1.04
N LEU A 37 9.01 -8.24 -1.17
CA LEU A 37 8.24 -8.60 -2.37
C LEU A 37 6.86 -7.98 -2.32
N ASP A 38 6.21 -8.02 -1.16
CA ASP A 38 4.91 -7.40 -0.89
C ASP A 38 4.93 -5.91 -1.23
N VAL A 39 6.01 -5.19 -0.86
CA VAL A 39 6.15 -3.77 -1.19
C VAL A 39 6.26 -3.55 -2.70
N VAL A 40 7.01 -4.39 -3.42
CA VAL A 40 7.15 -4.27 -4.88
C VAL A 40 5.81 -4.56 -5.56
N GLU A 41 5.10 -5.61 -5.16
CA GLU A 41 3.77 -5.92 -5.70
C GLU A 41 2.76 -4.81 -5.40
N LEU A 42 2.82 -4.23 -4.21
CA LEU A 42 1.94 -3.13 -3.79
C LEU A 42 2.22 -1.86 -4.60
N VAL A 43 3.49 -1.54 -4.86
CA VAL A 43 3.88 -0.43 -5.75
C VAL A 43 3.34 -0.67 -7.17
N MET A 44 3.56 -1.86 -7.73
CA MET A 44 3.04 -2.21 -9.06
C MET A 44 1.51 -2.12 -9.15
N ALA A 45 0.78 -2.58 -8.13
CA ALA A 45 -0.67 -2.50 -8.08
C ALA A 45 -1.17 -1.04 -8.01
N LEU A 46 -0.46 -0.17 -7.29
CA LEU A 46 -0.75 1.25 -7.25
C LEU A 46 -0.45 1.93 -8.59
N GLU A 47 0.68 1.60 -9.22
CA GLU A 47 1.04 2.08 -10.56
C GLU A 47 -0.05 1.75 -11.59
N GLU A 48 -0.51 0.49 -11.63
CA GLU A 48 -1.58 0.07 -12.54
C GLU A 48 -2.94 0.72 -12.21
N LYS A 49 -3.31 0.82 -10.93
CA LYS A 49 -4.60 1.38 -10.51
C LYS A 49 -4.70 2.88 -10.82
N PHE A 50 -3.60 3.60 -10.68
CA PHE A 50 -3.56 5.06 -10.85
C PHE A 50 -2.97 5.50 -12.19
N ASP A 51 -2.48 4.57 -13.02
CA ASP A 51 -1.78 4.83 -14.28
C ASP A 51 -0.58 5.79 -14.07
N ILE A 52 0.24 5.48 -13.06
CA ILE A 52 1.41 6.25 -12.63
C ILE A 52 2.67 5.40 -12.66
N GLU A 53 3.85 6.04 -12.66
CA GLU A 53 5.13 5.41 -12.37
C GLU A 53 5.65 5.93 -11.03
N ILE A 54 5.96 5.01 -10.11
CA ILE A 54 6.58 5.27 -8.81
C ILE A 54 8.06 4.93 -8.97
N PRO A 55 8.97 5.91 -8.83
CA PRO A 55 10.40 5.64 -8.88
C PRO A 55 10.86 4.81 -7.67
N ASP A 56 11.67 3.77 -7.94
CA ASP A 56 12.35 2.89 -6.95
C ASP A 56 13.15 3.65 -5.87
#